data_AF-A0A1H8YVE0-F1
#
_entry.id   AF-A0A1H8YVE0-F1
#
_cell.length_a   1.000
_cell.length_b   1.000
_cell.length_c   1.000
_cell.angle_alpha   90.00
_cell.angle_beta   90.00
_cell.angle_gamma   90.00
#
_symmetry.space_group_name_H-M   'P 1'
#
loop_
_entity.id
_entity.type
_entity.pdbx_description
1 polymer ?
#
loop_
_entity_poly.entity_id
_entity_poly.type
_entity_poly.pdbx_seq_one_letter_code
_entity_poly.pdbx_strand_id
1 'polypeptide(L)'
;MRKLAFIIIPILTITSCTNHSEEDLTDPLVLGNTKFATDVKPIIDNNCISCHANVPQFGAPMPLTSLEAVKEAIINRNLIGKISRPDGAPGLMPFGGPRLPQNSIDKIVDWKNSGYLE
;
A
#
# COMPACT_ATOMS: atom_id res chain seq x y z
N MET A 1 -11.43 -28.66 -60.57
CA MET A 1 -11.28 -28.80 -59.10
C MET A 1 -10.28 -27.76 -58.61
N ARG A 2 -10.74 -26.62 -58.08
CA ARG A 2 -9.88 -25.58 -57.52
C ARG A 2 -10.14 -25.51 -56.01
N LYS A 3 -9.06 -25.73 -55.26
CA LYS A 3 -9.03 -26.01 -53.83
C LYS A 3 -9.40 -24.74 -53.05
N LEU A 4 -10.39 -24.85 -52.17
CA LEU A 4 -10.80 -23.81 -51.24
C LEU A 4 -9.66 -23.61 -50.22
N ALA A 5 -8.98 -22.47 -50.26
CA ALA A 5 -7.94 -22.13 -49.29
C ALA A 5 -8.61 -21.53 -48.04
N PHE A 6 -8.71 -22.31 -46.97
CA PHE A 6 -9.16 -21.84 -45.67
C PHE A 6 -8.08 -20.93 -45.06
N ILE A 7 -8.40 -19.65 -44.89
CA ILE A 7 -7.59 -18.67 -44.16
C ILE A 7 -7.83 -18.92 -42.66
N ILE A 8 -6.82 -19.42 -41.95
CA ILE A 8 -6.87 -19.58 -40.49
C ILE A 8 -6.40 -18.25 -39.88
N ILE A 9 -7.33 -17.52 -39.26
CA ILE A 9 -7.03 -16.32 -38.47
C ILE A 9 -6.42 -16.77 -37.15
N PRO A 10 -5.22 -16.29 -36.76
CA PRO A 10 -4.68 -16.59 -35.45
C PRO A 10 -5.48 -15.82 -34.40
N ILE A 11 -6.16 -16.55 -33.52
CA ILE A 11 -6.85 -16.00 -32.35
C ILE A 11 -5.80 -15.41 -31.41
N LEU A 12 -5.88 -14.09 -31.23
CA LEU A 12 -5.09 -13.34 -30.27
C LEU A 12 -5.62 -13.65 -28.86
N THR A 13 -5.01 -14.61 -28.18
CA THR A 13 -5.30 -14.86 -26.77
C THR A 13 -4.66 -13.76 -25.93
N ILE A 14 -5.44 -12.74 -25.59
CA ILE A 14 -5.13 -11.82 -24.49
C ILE A 14 -5.27 -12.61 -23.18
N THR A 15 -4.18 -13.21 -22.72
CA THR A 15 -4.09 -13.73 -21.35
C THR A 15 -4.06 -12.54 -20.41
N SER A 16 -5.24 -12.11 -19.95
CA SER A 16 -5.35 -11.16 -18.84
C SER A 16 -4.89 -11.89 -17.58
N CYS A 17 -3.65 -11.66 -17.16
CA CYS A 17 -3.22 -11.97 -15.81
C CYS A 17 -4.14 -11.18 -14.86
N THR A 18 -4.97 -11.88 -14.10
CA THR A 18 -5.66 -11.27 -12.96
C THR A 18 -4.59 -10.85 -11.96
N ASN A 19 -4.55 -9.58 -11.58
CA ASN A 19 -3.73 -9.15 -10.45
C ASN A 19 -4.31 -9.81 -9.21
N HIS A 20 -3.53 -10.73 -8.63
CA HIS A 20 -3.82 -11.34 -7.33
C HIS A 20 -3.87 -10.21 -6.30
N SER A 21 -5.08 -9.79 -5.95
CA SER A 21 -5.29 -8.83 -4.89
C SER A 21 -5.20 -9.64 -3.61
N GLU A 22 -4.20 -9.39 -2.78
CA GLU A 22 -4.03 -9.94 -1.41
C GLU A 22 -5.20 -9.58 -0.47
N GLU A 23 -6.29 -9.04 -1.02
CA GLU A 23 -7.54 -8.65 -0.37
C GLU A 23 -8.23 -9.84 0.31
N ASP A 24 -8.06 -11.05 -0.22
CA ASP A 24 -8.73 -12.27 0.26
C ASP A 24 -8.05 -12.92 1.49
N LEU A 25 -6.86 -12.45 1.90
CA LEU A 25 -6.13 -13.00 3.06
C LEU A 25 -6.20 -12.12 4.31
N THR A 26 -7.10 -11.14 4.34
CA THR A 26 -7.09 -10.12 5.41
C THR A 26 -8.39 -10.06 6.18
N ASP A 27 -8.29 -10.07 7.51
CA ASP A 27 -9.43 -9.94 8.41
C ASP A 27 -10.23 -8.66 8.08
N PRO A 28 -11.57 -8.72 8.09
CA PRO A 28 -12.40 -7.56 7.83
C PRO A 28 -12.07 -6.45 8.83
N LEU A 29 -11.87 -5.24 8.30
CA LEU A 29 -11.58 -4.06 9.11
C LEU A 29 -12.75 -3.77 10.06
N VAL A 30 -12.53 -3.90 11.36
CA VAL A 30 -13.49 -3.46 12.38
C VAL A 30 -13.24 -1.98 12.65
N LEU A 31 -14.07 -1.13 12.04
CA LEU A 31 -13.97 0.33 12.18
C LEU A 31 -14.06 0.78 13.64
N GLY A 32 -13.23 1.75 14.02
CA GLY A 32 -13.27 2.38 15.34
C GLY A 32 -12.49 1.67 16.44
N ASN A 33 -11.80 0.56 16.13
CA ASN A 33 -11.02 -0.20 17.12
C ASN A 33 -9.61 -0.57 16.65
N THR A 34 -9.13 0.04 15.56
CA THR A 34 -7.75 -0.17 15.09
C THR A 34 -6.76 0.41 16.10
N LYS A 35 -5.77 -0.38 16.51
CA LYS A 35 -4.75 0.00 17.50
C LYS A 35 -3.36 0.09 16.87
N PHE A 36 -2.52 0.94 17.44
CA PHE A 36 -1.17 1.11 16.91
C PHE A 36 -0.37 -0.19 16.98
N ALA A 37 -0.30 -0.82 18.16
CA ALA A 37 0.59 -1.95 18.38
C ALA A 37 0.22 -3.18 17.53
N THR A 38 -1.08 -3.46 17.37
CA THR A 38 -1.57 -4.68 16.71
C THR A 38 -1.82 -4.52 15.22
N ASP A 39 -2.23 -3.34 14.77
CA ASP A 39 -2.74 -3.18 13.40
C ASP A 39 -1.85 -2.28 12.55
N VAL A 40 -1.38 -1.15 13.10
CA VAL A 40 -0.61 -0.16 12.33
C VAL A 40 0.88 -0.47 12.34
N LYS A 41 1.45 -0.81 13.49
CA LYS A 41 2.89 -1.06 13.65
C LYS A 41 3.39 -2.16 12.69
N PRO A 42 2.71 -3.30 12.49
CA PRO A 42 3.15 -4.30 11.51
C PRO A 42 3.20 -3.75 10.08
N ILE A 43 2.27 -2.88 9.70
CA ILE A 43 2.26 -2.24 8.37
C ILE A 43 3.49 -1.33 8.23
N ILE A 44 3.78 -0.51 9.25
CA ILE A 44 4.93 0.41 9.26
C ILE A 44 6.25 -0.36 9.24
N ASP A 45 6.39 -1.38 10.10
CA ASP A 45 7.59 -2.21 10.21
C ASP A 45 7.94 -2.87 8.88
N ASN A 46 6.92 -3.45 8.21
CA ASN A 46 7.12 -4.22 6.98
C ASN A 46 7.34 -3.35 5.74
N ASN A 47 6.77 -2.14 5.69
CA ASN A 47 6.72 -1.35 4.46
C ASN A 47 7.49 -0.03 4.50
N CYS A 48 7.88 0.46 5.68
CA CYS A 48 8.41 1.83 5.83
C CYS A 48 9.82 1.88 6.42
N ILE A 49 10.16 0.97 7.35
CA ILE A 49 11.35 1.10 8.20
C ILE A 49 12.68 0.98 7.43
N SER A 50 12.70 0.33 6.27
CA SER A 50 13.93 0.25 5.44
C SER A 50 14.50 1.63 5.08
N CYS A 51 13.64 2.65 4.93
CA CYS A 51 14.06 4.04 4.70
C CYS A 51 13.80 4.92 5.92
N HIS A 52 12.73 4.66 6.67
CA HIS A 52 12.29 5.45 7.82
C HIS A 52 12.69 4.83 9.18
N ALA A 53 13.87 4.21 9.25
CA ALA A 53 14.45 3.72 10.50
C ALA A 53 14.81 4.88 11.45
N ASN A 54 15.28 4.54 12.65
CA ASN A 54 15.68 5.52 13.67
C ASN A 54 16.70 6.55 13.14
N VAL A 55 17.62 6.09 12.29
CA VAL A 55 18.41 6.95 11.41
C VAL A 55 17.83 6.83 10.01
N PRO A 56 17.16 7.86 9.48
CA PRO A 56 16.58 7.81 8.15
C PRO A 56 17.63 7.59 7.06
N GLN A 57 17.26 6.83 6.03
CA GLN A 57 18.11 6.47 4.90
C GLN A 57 17.43 6.80 3.58
N PHE A 58 18.20 6.78 2.49
CA PHE A 58 17.68 6.95 1.12
C PHE A 58 16.83 8.21 0.89
N GLY A 59 17.15 9.29 1.63
CA GLY A 59 16.43 10.57 1.51
C GLY A 59 15.13 10.65 2.32
N ALA A 60 14.82 9.67 3.16
CA ALA A 60 13.75 9.79 4.13
C ALA A 60 14.04 10.96 5.10
N PRO A 61 13.08 11.89 5.34
CA PRO A 61 13.36 13.07 6.15
C PRO A 61 13.08 12.89 7.66
N MET A 62 12.55 11.73 8.08
CA MET A 62 12.21 11.44 9.47
C MET A 62 12.13 9.92 9.75
N PRO A 63 12.31 9.50 11.01
CA PRO A 63 12.00 8.15 11.45
C PRO A 63 10.48 7.91 11.52
N LEU A 64 10.05 6.66 11.40
CA LEU A 64 8.68 6.19 11.64
C LEU A 64 8.65 5.01 12.64
N THR A 65 9.63 4.95 13.53
CA THR A 65 9.85 3.80 14.44
C THR A 65 8.99 3.80 15.72
N SER A 66 8.20 4.85 15.97
CA SER A 66 7.35 4.97 17.16
C SER A 66 5.93 5.43 16.81
N LEU A 67 5.01 5.24 17.75
CA LEU A 67 3.63 5.70 17.65
C LEU A 67 3.58 7.20 17.36
N GLU A 68 4.33 7.98 18.13
CA GLU A 68 4.36 9.44 18.04
C GLU A 68 4.92 9.90 16.70
N ALA A 69 5.96 9.22 16.20
CA ALA A 69 6.55 9.53 14.90
C ALA A 69 5.58 9.25 13.75
N VAL A 70 4.86 8.12 13.78
CA VAL A 70 3.85 7.79 12.77
C VAL A 70 2.66 8.75 12.86
N LYS A 71 2.20 9.06 14.07
CA LYS A 71 1.14 10.05 14.32
C LYS A 71 1.53 11.43 13.81
N GLU A 72 2.74 11.90 14.09
CA GLU A 72 3.28 13.17 13.59
C GLU A 72 3.27 13.19 12.05
N ALA A 73 3.71 12.11 11.41
CA ALA A 73 3.75 12.02 9.96
C ALA A 73 2.34 12.08 9.32
N ILE A 74 1.34 11.50 9.99
CA ILE A 74 -0.06 11.61 9.57
C ILE A 74 -0.55 13.05 9.70
N ILE A 75 -0.31 13.71 10.84
CA ILE A 75 -0.86 15.04 11.13
C ILE A 75 -0.16 16.13 10.31
N ASN A 76 1.17 16.09 10.23
CA ASN A 76 1.97 17.22 9.77
C ASN A 76 2.65 16.98 8.41
N ARG A 77 2.68 15.74 7.91
CA ARG A 77 3.51 15.37 6.74
C ARG A 77 2.76 14.64 5.63
N ASN A 78 1.44 14.58 5.75
CA ASN A 78 0.56 13.99 4.76
C ASN A 78 0.92 12.52 4.45
N LEU A 79 1.22 11.72 5.47
CA LEU A 79 1.55 10.29 5.29
C LEU A 79 0.45 9.57 4.49
N ILE A 80 -0.82 9.72 4.89
CA ILE A 80 -1.97 9.08 4.22
C ILE A 80 -2.03 9.47 2.74
N GLY A 81 -1.83 10.75 2.40
CA GLY A 81 -1.83 11.21 1.01
C GLY A 81 -0.61 10.78 0.20
N LYS A 82 0.46 10.28 0.82
CA LYS A 82 1.62 9.69 0.11
C LYS A 82 1.41 8.20 -0.16
N ILE A 83 0.93 7.45 0.82
CA ILE A 83 0.68 6.00 0.69
C ILE A 83 -0.55 5.69 -0.17
N SER A 84 -1.48 6.65 -0.31
CA SER A 84 -2.70 6.47 -1.12
C SER A 84 -2.51 6.78 -2.61
N ARG A 85 -1.33 7.28 -3.02
CA ARG A 85 -1.09 7.69 -4.41
C ARG A 85 -1.18 6.47 -5.35
N PRO A 86 -1.58 6.66 -6.62
CA PRO A 86 -1.49 5.58 -7.61
C PRO A 86 -0.05 5.13 -7.84
N ASP A 87 0.12 3.89 -8.32
CA ASP A 87 1.43 3.37 -8.71
C ASP A 87 2.12 4.29 -9.73
N GLY A 88 3.42 4.52 -9.51
CA GLY A 88 4.25 5.39 -10.35
C GLY A 88 3.99 6.89 -10.20
N ALA A 89 3.02 7.32 -9.39
CA ALA A 89 2.75 8.74 -9.19
C ALA A 89 3.89 9.43 -8.42
N PRO A 90 4.25 10.69 -8.77
CA PRO A 90 5.25 11.45 -8.04
C PRO A 90 4.93 11.54 -6.54
N GLY A 91 5.92 11.23 -5.70
CA GLY A 91 5.79 11.28 -4.25
C GLY A 91 5.00 10.14 -3.61
N LEU A 92 4.70 9.06 -4.37
CA LEU A 92 4.23 7.79 -3.84
C LEU A 92 5.22 7.26 -2.79
N MET A 93 4.66 6.69 -1.72
CA MET A 93 5.43 5.95 -0.72
C MET A 93 4.89 4.52 -0.61
N PRO A 94 5.75 3.49 -0.53
CA PRO A 94 7.22 3.55 -0.51
C PRO A 94 7.84 4.04 -1.82
N PHE A 95 8.94 4.80 -1.72
CA PHE A 95 9.60 5.35 -2.90
C PHE A 95 10.20 4.24 -3.77
N GLY A 96 9.84 4.22 -5.06
CA GLY A 96 10.29 3.19 -5.99
C GLY A 96 9.66 1.81 -5.77
N GLY A 97 8.75 1.67 -4.80
CA GLY A 97 7.97 0.45 -4.55
C GLY A 97 6.55 0.54 -5.08
N PRO A 98 5.79 -0.57 -5.00
CA PRO A 98 4.37 -0.55 -5.29
C PRO A 98 3.62 0.26 -4.23
N ARG A 99 2.44 0.75 -4.59
CA ARG A 99 1.47 1.31 -3.65
C ARG A 99 1.10 0.28 -2.59
N LEU A 100 0.80 0.75 -1.37
CA LEU A 100 0.26 -0.12 -0.33
C LEU A 100 -1.09 -0.75 -0.79
N PRO A 101 -1.35 -2.00 -0.38
CA PRO A 101 -2.68 -2.58 -0.45
C PRO A 101 -3.73 -1.69 0.24
N GLN A 102 -4.94 -1.66 -0.31
CA GLN A 102 -5.99 -0.74 0.17
C GLN A 102 -6.34 -0.98 1.64
N ASN A 103 -6.46 -2.25 2.05
CA ASN A 103 -6.74 -2.62 3.44
C ASN A 103 -5.71 -2.04 4.45
N SER A 104 -4.44 -1.94 4.06
CA SER A 104 -3.38 -1.41 4.91
C SER A 104 -3.50 0.10 5.05
N ILE A 105 -3.87 0.78 3.96
CA ILE A 105 -4.18 2.22 3.98
C ILE A 105 -5.41 2.46 4.86
N ASP A 106 -6.46 1.64 4.73
CA ASP A 106 -7.70 1.78 5.48
C ASP A 106 -7.48 1.58 6.99
N LYS A 107 -6.61 0.64 7.40
CA LYS A 107 -6.18 0.50 8.81
C LYS A 107 -5.52 1.79 9.33
N ILE A 108 -4.61 2.39 8.57
CA ILE A 108 -3.95 3.64 8.98
C ILE A 108 -4.96 4.80 9.06
N VAL A 109 -5.93 4.85 8.15
CA VAL A 109 -7.02 5.84 8.15
C VAL A 109 -7.96 5.62 9.34
N ASP A 110 -8.35 4.39 9.63
CA ASP A 110 -9.22 4.06 10.77
C ASP A 110 -8.52 4.37 12.10
N TRP A 111 -7.23 4.07 12.22
CA TRP A 111 -6.44 4.43 13.40
C TRP A 111 -6.44 5.95 13.66
N LYS A 112 -6.25 6.75 12.61
CA LYS A 112 -6.39 8.22 12.69
C LYS A 112 -7.79 8.62 13.15
N ASN A 113 -8.83 8.04 12.54
CA ASN A 113 -10.22 8.41 12.82
C ASN A 113 -10.68 7.95 14.22
N SER A 114 -10.07 6.88 14.75
CA SER A 114 -10.29 6.36 16.10
C SER A 114 -9.56 7.16 17.18
N GLY A 115 -8.86 8.24 16.82
CA GLY A 115 -8.16 9.09 17.78
C GLY A 115 -6.76 8.59 18.16
N TYR A 116 -6.13 7.77 17.31
CA TYR A 116 -4.80 7.20 17.54
C TYR A 116 -4.72 6.27 18.75
N LEU A 117 -5.58 5.24 18.79
CA LEU A 117 -5.61 4.25 19.87
C LEU A 117 -4.28 3.49 19.97
N GLU A 118 -3.79 3.30 21.18
CA GLU A 118 -2.58 2.51 21.45
C GLU A 118 -2.83 1.01 21.32
#